data_AF-A0A2S3VVY0-F1
#
_entry.id   AF-A0A2S3VVY0-F1
#
_cell.length_a   1.000
_cell.length_b   1.000
_cell.length_c   1.000
_cell.angle_alpha   90.00
_cell.angle_beta   90.00
_cell.angle_gamma   90.00
#
_symmetry.space_group_name_H-M   'P 1'
#
loop_
_entity.id
_entity.type
_entity.pdbx_description
1 polymer ?
#
loop_
_entity_poly.entity_id
_entity_poly.type
_entity_poly.pdbx_seq_one_letter_code
_entity_poly.pdbx_strand_id
1 'polypeptide(L)'
;MTHPARRQPFVLSLLLSAMLLSGQAMAGVSDQDILQDPKNPEQVVTNGLGVQGQRYSPLDILNVDNVKELRPAWAFSFGGEKQRGQQAQPMVKDGVMYMTGSYSRVFAVDARTGKKLWQYDARLPDDIRPCCDVINRGVALYGDLVIFGTLDAKLVALNKDTGKVVWSKKVADHKEGYSISAAPLVINGKLITGVAGGEFGVVGKIEAYDPKNGDLLWTRPTVEGHMGYVYKDGKAVENGISGGEAGKTWPGDLWKTGGAAPWLGGYYDPETNLLLFGTGNPAPWNSHLRPGDNLYSSSRLALNPDDGTIKWHFQSTPHDGWDYDGVNELVSFNYSEGGKEIKAAATADRNGFFYVLDRTNGKFIRGFPFVDKITWATGLDKNGRPIYNEASRPGAPGSEAKGSSVFVAPAFLGAKNWMPMAYNRDTGLFYVPSNEWGMDIWNEGIAYKKGAAFLGAGFTIKPLNEDYIGVLRAIDPKTGKEVWRHKNYAPLWGGVLTTKGNLVFTGTPEGFLQAFNAKTGEKVWEFQTGSGVLGSPVTWEMDGEQYVSVLSGWGGAVPLWGGEVAKRVKDFNQGGMLWTFKLPKDLVAKH
;
A
#
# COMPACT_ATOMS: atom_id res chain seq x y z
N MET A 1 -62.72 -67.22 27.14
CA MET A 1 -62.29 -66.38 28.27
C MET A 1 -60.83 -66.02 28.07
N THR A 2 -60.58 -64.76 27.73
CA THR A 2 -59.32 -63.98 27.81
C THR A 2 -57.97 -64.71 27.82
N HIS A 3 -57.27 -64.69 26.68
CA HIS A 3 -55.81 -64.87 26.60
C HIS A 3 -55.07 -63.55 26.90
N PRO A 4 -54.02 -63.53 27.74
CA PRO A 4 -53.11 -62.40 27.82
C PRO A 4 -51.82 -62.67 27.03
N ALA A 5 -51.45 -61.69 26.21
CA ALA A 5 -50.26 -61.68 25.37
C ALA A 5 -48.98 -61.43 26.18
N ARG A 6 -47.93 -62.22 25.90
CA ARG A 6 -46.54 -61.95 26.30
C ARG A 6 -45.99 -60.80 25.46
N ARG A 7 -45.53 -59.73 26.12
CA ARG A 7 -44.65 -58.70 25.51
C ARG A 7 -43.22 -58.88 26.05
N GLN A 8 -42.27 -59.08 25.14
CA GLN A 8 -40.84 -58.88 25.40
C GLN A 8 -40.52 -57.37 25.34
N PRO A 9 -39.60 -56.84 26.17
CA PRO A 9 -38.94 -55.59 25.87
C PRO A 9 -37.62 -55.84 25.14
N PHE A 10 -37.58 -55.45 23.86
CA PHE A 10 -36.38 -55.07 23.14
C PHE A 10 -35.79 -53.83 23.85
N VAL A 11 -34.66 -53.96 24.53
CA VAL A 11 -33.88 -52.80 24.98
C VAL A 11 -33.00 -52.38 23.82
N LEU A 12 -33.44 -51.30 23.17
CA LEU A 12 -32.84 -50.65 22.02
C LEU A 12 -31.52 -49.99 22.43
N SER A 13 -30.42 -50.44 21.81
CA SER A 13 -29.15 -49.72 21.74
C SER A 13 -29.35 -48.39 21.03
N LEU A 14 -29.47 -47.27 21.76
CA LEU A 14 -29.63 -45.95 21.15
C LEU A 14 -29.22 -44.81 22.09
N LEU A 15 -28.00 -44.85 22.61
CA LEU A 15 -27.42 -43.75 23.40
C LEU A 15 -25.90 -43.69 23.19
N LEU A 16 -25.43 -43.42 21.98
CA LEU A 16 -24.03 -42.99 21.70
C LEU A 16 -23.90 -42.48 20.25
N SER A 17 -24.63 -41.44 19.88
CA SER A 17 -24.37 -40.69 18.62
C SER A 17 -24.76 -39.20 18.70
N ALA A 18 -24.97 -38.66 19.90
CA ALA A 18 -25.18 -37.23 20.08
C ALA A 18 -24.00 -36.66 20.89
N MET A 19 -23.43 -35.56 20.41
CA MET A 19 -22.31 -34.78 20.99
C MET A 19 -20.89 -35.14 20.53
N LEU A 20 -20.62 -35.03 19.23
CA LEU A 20 -19.34 -34.51 18.72
C LEU A 20 -19.59 -33.62 17.48
N LEU A 21 -20.49 -32.65 17.60
CA LEU A 21 -20.36 -31.40 16.84
C LEU A 21 -19.67 -30.40 17.78
N SER A 22 -18.41 -30.71 18.11
CA SER A 22 -17.49 -29.65 18.50
C SER A 22 -17.41 -28.73 17.28
N GLY A 23 -18.15 -27.62 17.30
CA GLY A 23 -17.84 -26.51 16.42
C GLY A 23 -16.35 -26.22 16.64
N GLN A 24 -15.53 -26.50 15.64
CA GLN A 24 -14.15 -26.03 15.67
C GLN A 24 -14.27 -24.52 15.80
N ALA A 25 -13.96 -23.99 16.98
CA ALA A 25 -13.75 -22.56 17.13
C ALA A 25 -12.64 -22.22 16.14
N MET A 26 -12.98 -21.50 15.06
CA MET A 26 -12.01 -21.03 14.08
C MET A 26 -10.98 -20.20 14.84
N ALA A 27 -9.73 -20.64 14.86
CA ALA A 27 -8.67 -19.98 15.60
C ALA A 27 -8.40 -18.60 14.98
N GLY A 28 -8.34 -17.56 15.81
CA GLY A 28 -7.97 -16.22 15.36
C GLY A 28 -6.58 -16.16 14.72
N VAL A 29 -6.31 -15.12 13.94
CA VAL A 29 -5.05 -14.96 13.19
C VAL A 29 -3.87 -14.81 14.16
N SER A 30 -2.90 -15.72 14.09
CA SER A 30 -1.70 -15.70 14.92
C SER A 30 -0.51 -15.01 14.23
N ASP A 31 0.54 -14.69 14.98
CA ASP A 31 1.83 -14.25 14.41
C ASP A 31 2.41 -15.29 13.45
N GLN A 32 2.16 -16.59 13.72
CA GLN A 32 2.61 -17.67 12.84
C GLN A 32 1.86 -17.66 11.51
N ASP A 33 0.55 -17.43 11.50
CA ASP A 33 -0.22 -17.28 10.25
C ASP A 33 0.36 -16.15 9.39
N ILE A 34 0.62 -14.99 10.01
CA ILE A 34 1.18 -13.81 9.35
C ILE A 34 2.56 -14.09 8.75
N LEU A 35 3.46 -14.74 9.50
CA LEU A 35 4.80 -15.07 9.03
C LEU A 35 4.82 -16.20 7.98
N GLN A 36 3.76 -17.02 7.92
CA GLN A 36 3.64 -18.09 6.94
C GLN A 36 3.08 -17.63 5.61
N ASP A 37 2.40 -16.49 5.52
CA ASP A 37 1.92 -15.96 4.24
C ASP A 37 3.07 -15.79 3.23
N PRO A 38 2.91 -16.20 1.95
CA PRO A 38 1.71 -16.74 1.31
C PRO A 38 1.73 -18.28 1.16
N LYS A 39 2.34 -19.02 2.10
CA LYS A 39 2.52 -20.48 1.99
C LYS A 39 1.24 -21.28 2.20
N ASN A 40 0.30 -20.76 2.99
CA ASN A 40 -1.00 -21.41 3.20
C ASN A 40 -1.93 -21.02 2.05
N PRO A 41 -2.29 -21.95 1.15
CA PRO A 41 -3.02 -21.61 -0.07
C PRO A 41 -4.44 -21.10 0.20
N GLU A 42 -5.03 -21.48 1.33
CA GLU A 42 -6.43 -21.19 1.67
C GLU A 42 -6.67 -19.79 2.28
N GLN A 43 -5.59 -19.04 2.57
CA GLN A 43 -5.69 -17.77 3.27
C GLN A 43 -4.71 -16.73 2.76
N VAL A 44 -5.05 -15.47 2.99
CA VAL A 44 -4.19 -14.30 2.81
C VAL A 44 -4.47 -13.36 3.98
N VAL A 45 -3.61 -13.37 4.99
CA VAL A 45 -3.79 -12.60 6.23
C VAL A 45 -2.91 -11.35 6.29
N THR A 46 -2.12 -11.09 5.26
CA THR A 46 -1.17 -9.97 5.19
C THR A 46 -1.39 -9.10 3.94
N ASN A 47 -1.32 -7.78 4.11
CA ASN A 47 -1.19 -6.87 2.97
C ASN A 47 0.16 -7.13 2.28
N GLY A 48 0.12 -7.51 1.00
CA GLY A 48 1.32 -7.82 0.22
C GLY A 48 1.60 -9.30 -0.04
N LEU A 49 0.71 -10.23 0.36
CA LEU A 49 0.92 -11.68 0.23
C LEU A 49 2.25 -12.11 0.88
N GLY A 50 2.33 -11.91 2.19
CA GLY A 50 3.53 -12.09 3.01
C GLY A 50 4.10 -10.77 3.51
N VAL A 51 4.74 -10.83 4.68
CA VAL A 51 5.23 -9.65 5.42
C VAL A 51 6.25 -8.80 4.65
N GLN A 52 6.98 -9.39 3.69
CA GLN A 52 7.95 -8.68 2.85
C GLN A 52 7.31 -7.87 1.71
N GLY A 53 6.01 -8.04 1.43
CA GLY A 53 5.31 -7.27 0.41
C GLY A 53 5.58 -7.67 -1.04
N GLN A 54 5.97 -8.93 -1.29
CA GLN A 54 6.36 -9.38 -2.63
C GLN A 54 5.19 -9.51 -3.62
N ARG A 55 3.95 -9.65 -3.13
CA ARG A 55 2.74 -9.84 -3.96
C ARG A 55 2.87 -11.01 -4.95
N TYR A 56 3.53 -12.07 -4.49
CA TYR A 56 3.72 -13.32 -5.20
C TYR A 56 2.86 -14.41 -4.59
N SER A 57 2.01 -15.04 -5.39
CA SER A 57 1.33 -16.27 -4.97
C SER A 57 2.09 -17.51 -5.47
N PRO A 58 2.34 -18.52 -4.61
CA PRO A 58 2.94 -19.78 -5.03
C PRO A 58 1.95 -20.69 -5.77
N LEU A 59 0.67 -20.31 -5.88
CA LEU A 59 -0.34 -21.06 -6.62
C LEU A 59 -0.07 -21.03 -8.14
N ASP A 60 -0.20 -22.19 -8.77
CA ASP A 60 -0.01 -22.41 -10.21
C ASP A 60 -1.19 -23.16 -10.88
N ILE A 61 -2.28 -23.41 -10.15
CA ILE A 61 -3.52 -23.99 -10.71
C ILE A 61 -4.01 -23.12 -11.87
N LEU A 62 -4.04 -21.80 -11.67
CA LEU A 62 -4.24 -20.79 -12.70
C LEU A 62 -2.89 -20.42 -13.33
N ASN A 63 -2.78 -20.57 -14.65
CA ASN A 63 -1.57 -20.32 -15.41
C ASN A 63 -1.88 -19.76 -16.82
N VAL A 64 -0.83 -19.45 -17.58
CA VAL A 64 -0.96 -18.85 -18.92
C VAL A 64 -1.81 -19.65 -19.91
N ASP A 65 -1.91 -20.98 -19.77
CA ASP A 65 -2.63 -21.83 -20.72
C ASP A 65 -4.14 -21.86 -20.45
N ASN A 66 -4.53 -21.70 -19.17
CA ASN A 66 -5.92 -21.83 -18.72
C ASN A 66 -6.53 -20.52 -18.18
N VAL A 67 -5.78 -19.42 -18.10
CA VAL A 67 -6.29 -18.12 -17.62
C VAL A 67 -7.47 -17.59 -18.44
N LYS A 68 -7.59 -17.98 -19.71
CA LYS A 68 -8.75 -17.70 -20.57
C LYS A 68 -10.10 -18.21 -20.01
N GLU A 69 -10.06 -19.22 -19.13
CA GLU A 69 -11.25 -19.80 -18.49
C GLU A 69 -11.65 -19.08 -17.20
N LEU A 70 -10.81 -18.16 -16.71
CA LEU A 70 -11.08 -17.34 -15.54
C LEU A 70 -12.29 -16.44 -15.79
N ARG A 71 -13.29 -16.52 -14.91
CA ARG A 71 -14.55 -15.77 -15.05
C ARG A 71 -15.07 -15.28 -13.69
N PRO A 72 -15.88 -14.20 -13.67
CA PRO A 72 -16.52 -13.76 -12.44
C PRO A 72 -17.35 -14.89 -11.83
N ALA A 73 -17.13 -15.14 -10.54
CA ALA A 73 -17.97 -16.02 -9.73
C ALA A 73 -19.10 -15.23 -9.07
N TRP A 74 -18.79 -14.04 -8.56
CA TRP A 74 -19.73 -13.12 -7.94
C TRP A 74 -19.10 -11.72 -7.80
N ALA A 75 -19.93 -10.73 -7.48
CA ALA A 75 -19.50 -9.37 -7.17
C ALA A 75 -20.30 -8.82 -5.97
N PHE A 76 -19.72 -7.85 -5.27
CA PHE A 76 -20.33 -7.21 -4.10
C PHE A 76 -20.20 -5.68 -4.19
N SER A 77 -21.34 -4.97 -4.23
CA SER A 77 -21.39 -3.51 -4.24
C SER A 77 -21.27 -2.92 -2.85
N PHE A 78 -20.45 -1.87 -2.71
CA PHE A 78 -20.24 -1.16 -1.44
C PHE A 78 -21.38 -0.22 -1.08
N GLY A 79 -22.20 0.17 -2.07
CA GLY A 79 -23.42 0.97 -1.88
C GLY A 79 -23.23 2.28 -1.10
N GLY A 80 -24.34 2.77 -0.55
CA GLY A 80 -24.38 3.96 0.32
C GLY A 80 -24.02 5.28 -0.36
N GLU A 81 -24.09 5.34 -1.69
CA GLU A 81 -23.72 6.50 -2.53
C GLU A 81 -22.30 7.04 -2.25
N LYS A 82 -21.45 6.17 -1.71
CA LYS A 82 -20.05 6.42 -1.39
C LYS A 82 -19.19 5.64 -2.38
N GLN A 83 -18.79 6.29 -3.46
CA GLN A 83 -17.97 5.71 -4.51
C GLN A 83 -16.52 6.19 -4.37
N ARG A 84 -15.98 7.01 -5.29
CA ARG A 84 -14.57 7.45 -5.29
C ARG A 84 -13.59 6.25 -5.26
N GLY A 85 -12.31 6.51 -5.02
CA GLY A 85 -11.25 5.50 -5.18
C GLY A 85 -11.36 4.30 -4.24
N GLN A 86 -11.25 3.08 -4.78
CA GLN A 86 -11.23 1.82 -4.01
C GLN A 86 -9.86 1.16 -4.11
N GLN A 87 -9.02 1.32 -3.08
CA GLN A 87 -7.59 0.97 -3.14
C GLN A 87 -7.21 -0.30 -2.36
N ALA A 88 -8.16 -0.91 -1.64
CA ALA A 88 -7.81 -1.98 -0.72
C ALA A 88 -7.43 -3.30 -1.41
N GLN A 89 -6.46 -4.01 -0.82
CA GLN A 89 -6.28 -5.44 -1.03
C GLN A 89 -7.17 -6.18 -0.02
N PRO A 90 -8.05 -7.10 -0.46
CA PRO A 90 -8.77 -7.96 0.46
C PRO A 90 -7.84 -8.92 1.23
N MET A 91 -8.22 -9.24 2.46
CA MET A 91 -7.66 -10.35 3.24
C MET A 91 -8.66 -11.50 3.27
N VAL A 92 -8.20 -12.74 3.27
CA VAL A 92 -9.04 -13.94 3.31
C VAL A 92 -8.58 -14.84 4.46
N LYS A 93 -9.50 -15.18 5.36
CA LYS A 93 -9.26 -16.14 6.46
C LYS A 93 -10.56 -16.90 6.72
N ASP A 94 -10.46 -18.21 6.85
CA ASP A 94 -11.58 -19.12 7.18
C ASP A 94 -12.82 -18.92 6.28
N GLY A 95 -12.61 -18.71 4.98
CA GLY A 95 -13.69 -18.49 4.01
C GLY A 95 -14.36 -17.12 4.10
N VAL A 96 -13.84 -16.19 4.91
CA VAL A 96 -14.32 -14.80 5.01
C VAL A 96 -13.30 -13.87 4.38
N MET A 97 -13.79 -12.95 3.56
CA MET A 97 -13.01 -11.87 2.98
C MET A 97 -13.27 -10.56 3.72
N TYR A 98 -12.20 -9.90 4.16
CA TYR A 98 -12.22 -8.61 4.85
C TYR A 98 -11.57 -7.54 3.97
N MET A 99 -12.27 -6.44 3.74
CA MET A 99 -11.72 -5.30 3.00
C MET A 99 -12.27 -3.97 3.48
N THR A 100 -11.55 -2.89 3.18
CA THR A 100 -12.04 -1.53 3.36
C THR A 100 -12.60 -0.97 2.06
N GLY A 101 -13.49 0.01 2.17
CA GLY A 101 -13.88 0.88 1.08
C GLY A 101 -13.56 2.35 1.37
N SER A 102 -13.79 3.20 0.37
CA SER A 102 -13.74 4.65 0.53
C SER A 102 -14.58 5.15 1.71
N TYR A 103 -14.26 6.34 2.24
CA TYR A 103 -14.93 6.95 3.39
C TYR A 103 -14.86 6.12 4.68
N SER A 104 -13.73 5.43 4.93
CA SER A 104 -13.47 4.69 6.18
C SER A 104 -14.55 3.65 6.51
N ARG A 105 -14.84 2.77 5.55
CA ARG A 105 -15.79 1.66 5.70
C ARG A 105 -15.07 0.32 5.68
N VAL A 106 -15.59 -0.66 6.40
CA VAL A 106 -15.07 -2.04 6.42
C VAL A 106 -16.19 -3.00 6.11
N PHE A 107 -15.89 -4.02 5.32
CA PHE A 107 -16.83 -5.06 4.92
C PHE A 107 -16.23 -6.43 5.24
N ALA A 108 -17.06 -7.33 5.75
CA ALA A 108 -16.81 -8.76 5.73
C ALA A 108 -17.83 -9.44 4.82
N VAL A 109 -17.34 -10.24 3.88
CA VAL A 109 -18.17 -10.99 2.94
C VAL A 109 -17.74 -12.45 2.93
N ASP A 110 -18.70 -13.34 2.73
CA ASP A 110 -18.43 -14.75 2.48
C ASP A 110 -17.66 -14.90 1.15
N ALA A 111 -16.47 -15.51 1.20
CA ALA A 111 -15.57 -15.59 0.05
C ALA A 111 -16.07 -16.52 -1.06
N ARG A 112 -17.06 -17.37 -0.77
CA ARG A 112 -17.65 -18.32 -1.73
C ARG A 112 -18.82 -17.72 -2.50
N THR A 113 -19.65 -16.93 -1.82
CA THR A 113 -20.95 -16.47 -2.31
C THR A 113 -21.04 -14.97 -2.51
N GLY A 114 -20.12 -14.18 -1.94
CA GLY A 114 -20.19 -12.73 -1.92
C GLY A 114 -21.24 -12.16 -0.95
N LYS A 115 -21.88 -13.02 -0.13
CA LYS A 115 -22.88 -12.58 0.85
C LYS A 115 -22.22 -11.70 1.91
N LYS A 116 -22.76 -10.50 2.11
CA LYS A 116 -22.36 -9.63 3.22
C LYS A 116 -22.65 -10.29 4.56
N LEU A 117 -21.60 -10.43 5.38
CA LEU A 117 -21.70 -10.87 6.76
C LEU A 117 -21.98 -9.68 7.67
N TRP A 118 -21.16 -8.64 7.55
CA TRP A 118 -21.34 -7.37 8.25
C TRP A 118 -20.65 -6.23 7.51
N GLN A 119 -20.98 -5.00 7.91
CA GLN A 119 -20.35 -3.77 7.45
C GLN A 119 -20.22 -2.81 8.62
N TYR A 120 -19.11 -2.09 8.67
CA TYR A 120 -18.87 -0.98 9.58
C TYR A 120 -18.67 0.30 8.77
N ASP A 121 -19.39 1.37 9.14
CA ASP A 121 -19.21 2.70 8.58
C ASP A 121 -18.71 3.65 9.69
N ALA A 122 -17.49 4.17 9.55
CA ALA A 122 -17.00 5.17 10.48
C ALA A 122 -17.83 6.46 10.38
N ARG A 123 -18.11 7.07 11.54
CA ARG A 123 -18.69 8.42 11.60
C ARG A 123 -17.58 9.45 11.43
N LEU A 124 -17.38 9.86 10.19
CA LEU A 124 -16.38 10.88 9.85
C LEU A 124 -16.95 12.28 10.12
N PRO A 125 -16.15 13.21 10.68
CA PRO A 125 -16.51 14.62 10.75
C PRO A 125 -16.46 15.25 9.35
N ASP A 126 -17.19 16.36 9.17
CA ASP A 126 -17.26 17.05 7.88
C ASP A 126 -15.93 17.73 7.48
N ASP A 127 -15.05 17.97 8.45
CA ASP A 127 -13.77 18.68 8.30
C ASP A 127 -12.53 17.77 8.22
N ILE A 128 -12.70 16.51 7.76
CA ILE A 128 -11.57 15.64 7.41
C ILE A 128 -10.66 16.27 6.34
N ARG A 129 -9.35 15.97 6.39
CA ARG A 129 -8.34 16.58 5.50
C ARG A 129 -7.48 15.58 4.71
N PRO A 130 -8.06 14.64 3.94
CA PRO A 130 -7.25 13.87 2.99
C PRO A 130 -6.82 14.76 1.80
N CYS A 131 -5.55 14.71 1.42
CA CYS A 131 -5.03 15.48 0.27
C CYS A 131 -5.58 14.97 -1.07
N CYS A 132 -5.87 13.67 -1.16
CA CYS A 132 -5.72 12.94 -2.41
C CYS A 132 -6.82 11.90 -2.63
N ASP A 133 -8.07 12.26 -2.29
CA ASP A 133 -9.27 11.41 -2.24
C ASP A 133 -9.48 10.69 -0.88
N VAL A 134 -10.70 10.21 -0.63
CA VAL A 134 -11.17 9.58 0.62
C VAL A 134 -10.95 8.06 0.62
N ILE A 135 -9.73 7.66 0.30
CA ILE A 135 -9.34 6.26 0.05
C ILE A 135 -8.94 5.52 1.34
N ASN A 136 -8.87 4.18 1.26
CA ASN A 136 -8.24 3.32 2.26
C ASN A 136 -7.65 2.06 1.58
N ARG A 137 -6.52 1.57 2.10
CA ARG A 137 -5.74 0.49 1.46
C ARG A 137 -5.89 -0.89 2.09
N GLY A 138 -6.69 -1.02 3.14
CA GLY A 138 -7.08 -2.33 3.69
C GLY A 138 -7.02 -2.42 5.21
N VAL A 139 -7.17 -3.65 5.67
CA VAL A 139 -7.20 -4.02 7.08
C VAL A 139 -5.95 -4.82 7.47
N ALA A 140 -5.67 -4.90 8.76
CA ALA A 140 -4.87 -5.96 9.37
C ALA A 140 -5.78 -6.94 10.12
N LEU A 141 -5.38 -8.21 10.20
CA LEU A 141 -6.05 -9.24 10.98
C LEU A 141 -5.14 -9.70 12.13
N TYR A 142 -5.66 -9.80 13.35
CA TYR A 142 -4.94 -10.40 14.47
C TYR A 142 -5.89 -10.90 15.56
N GLY A 143 -5.71 -12.14 16.02
CA GLY A 143 -6.68 -12.83 16.84
C GLY A 143 -8.07 -12.79 16.19
N ASP A 144 -9.06 -12.35 16.95
CA ASP A 144 -10.45 -12.18 16.48
C ASP A 144 -10.77 -10.75 16.01
N LEU A 145 -9.74 -9.98 15.63
CA LEU A 145 -9.86 -8.56 15.31
C LEU A 145 -9.56 -8.25 13.84
N VAL A 146 -10.35 -7.34 13.29
CA VAL A 146 -10.13 -6.66 12.01
C VAL A 146 -9.82 -5.20 12.32
N ILE A 147 -8.64 -4.74 11.94
CA ILE A 147 -8.10 -3.45 12.39
C ILE A 147 -7.78 -2.55 11.20
N PHE A 148 -8.21 -1.29 11.24
CA PHE A 148 -7.97 -0.32 10.16
C PHE A 148 -7.81 1.11 10.68
N GLY A 149 -7.21 1.96 9.85
CA GLY A 149 -7.09 3.40 10.09
C GLY A 149 -8.22 4.20 9.42
N THR A 150 -8.63 5.31 10.03
CA THR A 150 -9.70 6.18 9.51
C THR A 150 -9.18 7.52 8.98
N LEU A 151 -9.99 8.17 8.14
CA LEU A 151 -9.67 9.47 7.54
C LEU A 151 -9.64 10.62 8.57
N ASP A 152 -10.20 10.44 9.77
CA ASP A 152 -10.10 11.35 10.91
C ASP A 152 -8.98 10.97 11.91
N ALA A 153 -8.01 10.17 11.44
CA ALA A 153 -6.80 9.76 12.15
C ALA A 153 -7.03 8.96 13.44
N LYS A 154 -7.94 7.96 13.38
CA LYS A 154 -8.11 6.94 14.41
C LYS A 154 -7.66 5.58 13.93
N LEU A 155 -7.25 4.73 14.86
CA LEU A 155 -7.25 3.27 14.69
C LEU A 155 -8.51 2.69 15.32
N VAL A 156 -9.11 1.72 14.64
CA VAL A 156 -10.33 1.04 15.08
C VAL A 156 -10.13 -0.46 14.92
N ALA A 157 -10.36 -1.22 16.00
CA ALA A 157 -10.47 -2.67 15.94
C ALA A 157 -11.93 -3.09 16.03
N LEU A 158 -12.32 -3.98 15.12
CA LEU A 158 -13.64 -4.56 15.02
C LEU A 158 -13.54 -6.05 15.33
N ASN A 159 -14.55 -6.60 16.01
CA ASN A 159 -14.69 -8.04 16.15
C ASN A 159 -14.95 -8.67 14.76
N LYS A 160 -14.17 -9.70 14.40
CA LYS A 160 -14.17 -10.30 13.06
C LYS A 160 -15.50 -10.93 12.63
N ASP A 161 -16.32 -11.36 13.57
CA ASP A 161 -17.57 -12.08 13.30
C ASP A 161 -18.78 -11.14 13.26
N THR A 162 -18.72 -10.02 13.98
CA THR A 162 -19.88 -9.12 14.17
C THR A 162 -19.70 -7.72 13.60
N GLY A 163 -18.47 -7.30 13.31
CA GLY A 163 -18.14 -5.94 12.88
C GLY A 163 -18.31 -4.87 13.98
N LYS A 164 -18.59 -5.27 15.23
CA LYS A 164 -18.72 -4.34 16.35
C LYS A 164 -17.35 -3.83 16.79
N VAL A 165 -17.29 -2.54 17.12
CA VAL A 165 -16.07 -1.92 17.66
C VAL A 165 -15.70 -2.57 18.99
N VAL A 166 -14.47 -3.08 19.08
CA VAL A 166 -13.85 -3.58 20.31
C VAL A 166 -13.10 -2.44 21.00
N TRP A 167 -12.30 -1.68 20.24
CA TRP A 167 -11.66 -0.46 20.71
C TRP A 167 -11.47 0.55 19.57
N SER A 168 -11.33 1.84 19.94
CA SER A 168 -10.96 2.91 19.03
C SER A 168 -10.04 3.92 19.71
N LYS A 169 -8.96 4.31 19.04
CA LYS A 169 -7.91 5.18 19.58
C LYS A 169 -7.60 6.31 18.59
N LYS A 170 -7.48 7.53 19.10
CA LYS A 170 -7.03 8.68 18.31
C LYS A 170 -5.52 8.59 18.14
N VAL A 171 -5.04 8.49 16.90
CA VAL A 171 -3.60 8.45 16.55
C VAL A 171 -3.05 9.87 16.48
N ALA A 172 -3.78 10.77 15.82
CA ALA A 172 -3.40 12.17 15.67
C ALA A 172 -4.64 13.06 15.54
N ASP A 173 -4.45 14.38 15.52
CA ASP A 173 -5.55 15.33 15.41
C ASP A 173 -5.84 15.71 13.95
N HIS A 174 -6.97 15.25 13.40
CA HIS A 174 -7.34 15.51 12.01
C HIS A 174 -7.51 17.00 11.69
N LYS A 175 -7.81 17.83 12.70
CA LYS A 175 -7.92 19.28 12.53
C LYS A 175 -6.60 19.94 12.14
N GLU A 176 -5.47 19.29 12.41
CA GLU A 176 -4.14 19.76 12.01
C GLU A 176 -3.76 19.30 10.59
N GLY A 177 -4.55 18.41 9.96
CA GLY A 177 -4.26 17.85 8.64
C GLY A 177 -3.98 16.33 8.64
N TYR A 178 -3.99 15.69 9.81
CA TYR A 178 -3.73 14.25 9.89
C TYR A 178 -4.90 13.41 9.35
N SER A 179 -4.55 12.35 8.63
CA SER A 179 -5.47 11.25 8.25
C SER A 179 -4.71 9.93 8.23
N ILE A 180 -5.42 8.80 8.09
CA ILE A 180 -4.79 7.49 7.85
C ILE A 180 -5.44 6.85 6.63
N SER A 181 -4.60 6.47 5.66
CA SER A 181 -5.03 5.81 4.42
C SER A 181 -4.40 4.43 4.20
N ALA A 182 -3.27 4.14 4.84
CA ALA A 182 -2.59 2.86 4.75
C ALA A 182 -3.36 1.74 5.44
N ALA A 183 -3.14 0.50 4.98
CA ALA A 183 -3.42 -0.67 5.78
C ALA A 183 -2.41 -0.73 6.93
N PRO A 184 -2.83 -0.96 8.19
CA PRO A 184 -1.90 -1.28 9.27
C PRO A 184 -1.16 -2.60 9.01
N LEU A 185 -0.05 -2.81 9.73
CA LEU A 185 0.72 -4.05 9.71
C LEU A 185 0.73 -4.66 11.13
N VAL A 186 0.72 -5.98 11.27
CA VAL A 186 0.91 -6.63 12.58
C VAL A 186 2.18 -7.48 12.52
N ILE A 187 3.14 -7.20 13.41
CA ILE A 187 4.43 -7.91 13.50
C ILE A 187 4.76 -8.16 14.96
N ASN A 188 5.14 -9.39 15.29
CA ASN A 188 5.56 -9.80 16.64
C ASN A 188 4.54 -9.35 17.71
N GLY A 189 3.25 -9.54 17.43
CA GLY A 189 2.13 -9.17 18.28
C GLY A 189 1.89 -7.67 18.42
N LYS A 190 2.50 -6.82 17.59
CA LYS A 190 2.35 -5.35 17.63
C LYS A 190 1.66 -4.86 16.36
N LEU A 191 0.62 -4.05 16.52
CA LEU A 191 -0.06 -3.35 15.43
C LEU A 191 0.67 -2.04 15.11
N ILE A 192 1.21 -1.92 13.91
CA ILE A 192 1.99 -0.77 13.45
C ILE A 192 1.19 0.03 12.42
N THR A 193 1.20 1.35 12.56
CA THR A 193 0.59 2.27 11.59
C THR A 193 1.41 3.54 11.41
N GLY A 194 1.29 4.15 10.24
CA GLY A 194 1.77 5.50 9.96
C GLY A 194 0.62 6.51 9.91
N VAL A 195 0.93 7.72 9.45
CA VAL A 195 -0.05 8.80 9.25
C VAL A 195 0.18 9.48 7.91
N ALA A 196 -0.84 10.18 7.41
CA ALA A 196 -0.81 11.03 6.23
C ALA A 196 -1.02 12.51 6.59
N GLY A 197 -0.65 13.41 5.67
CA GLY A 197 -0.88 14.85 5.81
C GLY A 197 0.30 15.76 5.47
N GLY A 198 1.28 15.31 4.67
CA GLY A 198 2.44 16.14 4.28
C GLY A 198 2.03 17.49 3.70
N GLU A 199 0.98 17.49 2.88
CA GLU A 199 0.38 18.66 2.23
C GLU A 199 -0.23 19.66 3.22
N PHE A 200 -0.31 19.34 4.51
CA PHE A 200 -0.84 20.19 5.58
C PHE A 200 0.22 20.54 6.63
N GLY A 201 1.49 20.20 6.40
CA GLY A 201 2.58 20.49 7.32
C GLY A 201 2.49 19.71 8.64
N VAL A 202 1.94 18.50 8.61
CA VAL A 202 1.94 17.61 9.79
C VAL A 202 3.36 17.14 10.10
N VAL A 203 3.57 16.62 11.31
CA VAL A 203 4.79 15.86 11.65
C VAL A 203 4.51 14.37 11.45
N GLY A 204 5.17 13.78 10.46
CA GLY A 204 5.10 12.35 10.21
C GLY A 204 5.57 11.53 11.41
N LYS A 205 4.91 10.41 11.65
CA LYS A 205 5.25 9.46 12.72
C LYS A 205 4.76 8.05 12.40
N ILE A 206 5.47 7.07 12.93
CA ILE A 206 5.12 5.64 12.94
C ILE A 206 4.86 5.25 14.39
N GLU A 207 3.81 4.50 14.64
CA GLU A 207 3.42 4.07 15.99
C GLU A 207 3.10 2.57 16.02
N ALA A 208 3.45 1.92 17.13
CA ALA A 208 3.03 0.56 17.43
C ALA A 208 2.08 0.52 18.62
N TYR A 209 1.09 -0.35 18.54
CA TYR A 209 0.03 -0.54 19.51
C TYR A 209 -0.09 -2.02 19.88
N ASP A 210 -0.58 -2.32 21.07
CA ASP A 210 -1.10 -3.64 21.37
C ASP A 210 -2.42 -3.83 20.57
N PRO A 211 -2.50 -4.83 19.68
CA PRO A 211 -3.67 -5.03 18.83
C PRO A 211 -4.95 -5.36 19.62
N LYS A 212 -4.84 -5.92 20.84
CA LYS A 212 -5.99 -6.41 21.62
C LYS A 212 -6.75 -5.30 22.32
N ASN A 213 -6.06 -4.25 22.77
CA ASN A 213 -6.66 -3.17 23.56
C ASN A 213 -6.37 -1.76 23.01
N GLY A 214 -5.49 -1.64 22.01
CA GLY A 214 -5.11 -0.37 21.40
C GLY A 214 -4.21 0.49 22.29
N ASP A 215 -3.47 -0.09 23.23
CA ASP A 215 -2.50 0.67 24.03
C ASP A 215 -1.25 0.97 23.20
N LEU A 216 -0.81 2.22 23.24
CA LEU A 216 0.38 2.67 22.50
C LEU A 216 1.63 2.06 23.16
N LEU A 217 2.50 1.45 22.36
CA LEU A 217 3.73 0.78 22.79
C LEU A 217 4.97 1.62 22.49
N TRP A 218 5.02 2.23 21.31
CA TRP A 218 6.06 3.20 20.95
C TRP A 218 5.60 4.14 19.84
N THR A 219 6.24 5.30 19.76
CA THR A 219 6.06 6.29 18.70
C THR A 219 7.41 6.78 18.20
N ARG A 220 7.55 6.86 16.88
CA ARG A 220 8.76 7.33 16.19
C ARG A 220 8.40 8.40 15.15
N PRO A 221 8.72 9.67 15.42
CA PRO A 221 8.64 10.74 14.43
C PRO A 221 9.59 10.50 13.26
N THR A 222 9.16 10.85 12.05
CA THR A 222 9.95 10.73 10.80
C THR A 222 10.58 12.06 10.35
N VAL A 223 10.30 13.15 11.06
CA VAL A 223 11.01 14.43 10.90
C VAL A 223 12.11 14.54 11.95
N GLU A 224 13.31 14.91 11.52
CA GLU A 224 14.44 15.23 12.39
C GLU A 224 14.04 16.22 13.51
N GLY A 225 14.60 16.05 14.70
CA GLY A 225 14.43 16.96 15.83
C GLY A 225 13.29 16.60 16.78
N HIS A 226 12.39 15.70 16.39
CA HIS A 226 11.32 15.23 17.26
C HIS A 226 11.72 14.00 18.09
N MET A 227 11.30 14.00 19.35
CA MET A 227 11.55 12.91 20.31
C MET A 227 10.67 11.69 20.01
N GLY A 228 11.29 10.50 19.92
CA GLY A 228 10.56 9.23 19.96
C GLY A 228 10.31 8.77 21.39
N TYR A 229 9.30 7.93 21.61
CA TYR A 229 8.96 7.42 22.94
C TYR A 229 8.64 5.92 22.91
N VAL A 230 8.95 5.24 24.02
CA VAL A 230 8.40 3.92 24.37
C VAL A 230 7.47 4.10 25.55
N TYR A 231 6.41 3.31 25.63
CA TYR A 231 5.42 3.40 26.68
C TYR A 231 5.54 2.21 27.63
N LYS A 232 5.69 2.50 28.92
CA LYS A 232 5.73 1.51 30.00
C LYS A 232 4.72 1.91 31.05
N ASP A 233 3.80 1.01 31.40
CA ASP A 233 2.72 1.27 32.35
C ASP A 233 1.92 2.55 32.03
N GLY A 234 1.66 2.78 30.73
CA GLY A 234 0.94 3.94 30.22
C GLY A 234 1.72 5.27 30.24
N LYS A 235 2.99 5.27 30.66
CA LYS A 235 3.84 6.47 30.71
C LYS A 235 4.82 6.50 29.54
N ALA A 236 4.93 7.66 28.90
CA ALA A 236 5.92 7.90 27.86
C ALA A 236 7.32 8.00 28.47
N VAL A 237 8.26 7.24 27.91
CA VAL A 237 9.69 7.26 28.22
C VAL A 237 10.42 7.68 26.96
N GLU A 238 11.21 8.75 27.05
CA GLU A 238 12.01 9.25 25.94
C GLU A 238 12.90 8.15 25.37
N ASN A 239 12.90 7.98 24.05
CA ASN A 239 13.64 6.95 23.34
C ASN A 239 14.46 7.55 22.18
N GLY A 240 15.06 8.71 22.44
CA GLY A 240 15.96 9.39 21.52
C GLY A 240 15.27 10.22 20.43
N ILE A 241 15.94 11.30 20.03
CA ILE A 241 15.50 12.22 18.99
C ILE A 241 15.77 11.63 17.61
N SER A 242 14.76 11.64 16.73
CA SER A 242 14.96 11.27 15.32
C SER A 242 15.96 12.23 14.67
N GLY A 243 17.03 11.73 14.03
CA GLY A 243 18.11 12.57 13.49
C GLY A 243 19.15 13.01 14.52
N GLY A 244 18.96 12.66 15.79
CA GLY A 244 19.86 12.97 16.90
C GLY A 244 19.62 14.34 17.52
N GLU A 245 19.50 15.41 16.73
CA GLU A 245 19.16 16.75 17.23
C GLU A 245 18.36 17.52 16.17
N ALA A 246 17.66 18.57 16.59
CA ALA A 246 16.91 19.44 15.68
C ALA A 246 17.84 20.44 14.97
N GLY A 247 17.57 20.75 13.71
CA GLY A 247 18.23 21.84 12.99
C GLY A 247 19.53 21.45 12.27
N LYS A 248 19.84 20.16 12.16
CA LYS A 248 20.98 19.66 11.35
C LYS A 248 20.69 19.79 9.86
N THR A 249 19.48 19.44 9.44
CA THR A 249 19.09 19.44 8.01
C THR A 249 17.84 20.26 7.73
N TRP A 250 17.39 21.03 8.72
CA TRP A 250 16.26 21.95 8.63
C TRP A 250 16.65 23.32 9.19
N PRO A 251 16.21 24.43 8.58
CA PRO A 251 16.48 25.76 9.11
C PRO A 251 15.44 26.17 10.14
N GLY A 252 15.89 26.85 11.20
CA GLY A 252 15.03 27.38 12.25
C GLY A 252 14.05 26.34 12.79
N ASP A 253 12.76 26.67 12.74
CA ASP A 253 11.68 25.85 13.27
C ASP A 253 10.88 25.09 12.20
N LEU A 254 11.30 25.07 10.93
CA LEU A 254 10.51 24.43 9.85
C LEU A 254 10.34 22.92 10.03
N TRP A 255 11.23 22.27 10.76
CA TRP A 255 11.08 20.86 11.13
C TRP A 255 9.78 20.60 11.92
N LYS A 256 9.25 21.58 12.69
CA LYS A 256 7.99 21.46 13.44
C LYS A 256 6.75 21.29 12.57
N THR A 257 6.86 21.60 11.28
CA THR A 257 5.80 21.40 10.27
C THR A 257 6.35 20.68 9.03
N GLY A 258 7.32 19.78 9.23
CA GLY A 258 8.21 19.28 8.18
C GLY A 258 7.63 18.20 7.26
N GLY A 259 6.40 17.72 7.46
CA GLY A 259 5.80 16.67 6.63
C GLY A 259 6.39 15.29 6.94
N ALA A 260 7.07 14.69 5.97
CA ALA A 260 7.67 13.34 6.05
C ALA A 260 6.69 12.22 6.45
N ALA A 261 5.40 12.37 6.11
CA ALA A 261 4.34 11.49 6.55
C ALA A 261 4.51 10.05 5.98
N PRO A 262 4.59 8.99 6.80
CA PRO A 262 4.74 7.60 6.34
C PRO A 262 3.39 6.99 5.91
N TRP A 263 2.76 7.59 4.89
CA TRP A 263 1.34 7.42 4.60
C TRP A 263 0.96 6.14 3.83
N LEU A 264 1.94 5.39 3.32
CA LEU A 264 1.70 4.08 2.69
C LEU A 264 1.77 2.90 3.66
N GLY A 265 2.16 3.13 4.91
CA GLY A 265 2.57 2.05 5.79
C GLY A 265 3.94 1.52 5.37
N GLY A 266 4.18 0.23 5.60
CA GLY A 266 5.44 -0.41 5.30
C GLY A 266 5.35 -1.92 5.38
N TYR A 267 6.49 -2.57 5.25
CA TYR A 267 6.64 -4.02 5.25
C TYR A 267 7.65 -4.44 6.32
N TYR A 268 7.86 -5.75 6.45
CA TYR A 268 8.78 -6.31 7.44
C TYR A 268 9.64 -7.40 6.82
N ASP A 269 10.93 -7.37 7.15
CA ASP A 269 11.87 -8.42 6.79
C ASP A 269 12.20 -9.31 8.00
N PRO A 270 11.73 -10.57 8.03
CA PRO A 270 11.97 -11.47 9.16
C PRO A 270 13.44 -11.88 9.30
N GLU A 271 14.24 -11.80 8.24
CA GLU A 271 15.67 -12.17 8.31
C GLU A 271 16.52 -11.14 9.06
N THR A 272 16.18 -9.86 8.95
CA THR A 272 16.86 -8.75 9.65
C THR A 272 16.12 -8.28 10.90
N ASN A 273 14.86 -8.72 11.09
CA ASN A 273 13.94 -8.22 12.11
C ASN A 273 13.78 -6.69 12.02
N LEU A 274 13.57 -6.17 10.80
CA LEU A 274 13.42 -4.74 10.53
C LEU A 274 12.08 -4.45 9.85
N LEU A 275 11.39 -3.43 10.36
CA LEU A 275 10.32 -2.76 9.65
C LEU A 275 10.92 -1.87 8.56
N LEU A 276 10.40 -1.93 7.34
CA LEU A 276 10.85 -1.15 6.19
C LEU A 276 9.73 -0.18 5.78
N PHE A 277 9.90 1.11 6.11
CA PHE A 277 8.89 2.16 5.90
C PHE A 277 9.44 3.29 5.05
N GLY A 278 8.68 3.72 4.06
CA GLY A 278 8.97 4.94 3.31
C GLY A 278 8.32 6.18 3.95
N THR A 279 8.85 7.37 3.66
CA THR A 279 8.36 8.65 4.20
C THR A 279 8.02 9.64 3.10
N GLY A 280 7.01 10.47 3.37
CA GLY A 280 6.51 11.49 2.45
C GLY A 280 7.50 12.61 2.16
N ASN A 281 7.10 13.50 1.26
CA ASN A 281 7.71 14.78 0.98
C ASN A 281 8.00 15.62 2.25
N PRO A 282 9.03 16.48 2.19
CA PRO A 282 9.20 17.56 3.14
C PRO A 282 8.20 18.69 2.86
N ALA A 283 7.64 19.28 3.92
CA ALA A 283 6.74 20.41 3.81
C ALA A 283 7.43 21.74 4.17
N PRO A 284 7.10 22.86 3.50
CA PRO A 284 6.16 22.97 2.36
C PRO A 284 6.80 22.49 1.04
N TRP A 285 6.05 22.44 -0.06
CA TRP A 285 6.60 22.08 -1.39
C TRP A 285 7.64 23.10 -1.88
N ASN A 286 7.46 24.39 -1.54
CA ASN A 286 8.46 25.42 -1.82
C ASN A 286 9.78 25.17 -1.05
N SER A 287 10.68 24.43 -1.68
CA SER A 287 11.97 24.03 -1.10
C SER A 287 12.87 25.21 -0.70
N HIS A 288 12.73 26.39 -1.31
CA HIS A 288 13.54 27.58 -0.97
C HIS A 288 13.32 28.06 0.47
N LEU A 289 12.18 27.72 1.07
CA LEU A 289 11.91 28.05 2.48
C LEU A 289 12.72 27.16 3.44
N ARG A 290 13.13 25.96 3.01
CA ARG A 290 13.71 24.92 3.86
C ARG A 290 15.05 24.38 3.35
N PRO A 291 16.08 25.23 3.11
CA PRO A 291 17.41 24.75 2.74
C PRO A 291 17.93 23.65 3.68
N GLY A 292 18.46 22.58 3.09
CA GLY A 292 18.97 21.40 3.80
C GLY A 292 18.34 20.10 3.31
N ASP A 293 18.94 18.96 3.69
CA ASP A 293 18.47 17.64 3.24
C ASP A 293 17.06 17.28 3.70
N ASN A 294 16.56 17.96 4.74
CA ASN A 294 15.21 17.83 5.26
C ASN A 294 14.89 16.43 5.82
N LEU A 295 15.81 15.85 6.61
CA LEU A 295 15.66 14.48 7.09
C LEU A 295 14.43 14.30 8.03
N TYR A 296 13.77 13.15 8.02
CA TYR A 296 13.92 12.03 7.09
C TYR A 296 12.82 12.04 6.04
N SER A 297 12.56 13.16 5.38
CA SER A 297 11.62 13.20 4.25
C SER A 297 12.15 12.40 3.07
N SER A 298 11.26 11.95 2.19
CA SER A 298 11.58 11.24 0.95
C SER A 298 12.62 10.13 1.16
N SER A 299 12.42 9.34 2.22
CA SER A 299 13.40 8.37 2.72
C SER A 299 12.78 7.01 2.98
N ARG A 300 13.63 6.00 2.98
CA ARG A 300 13.32 4.63 3.38
C ARG A 300 14.01 4.41 4.71
N LEU A 301 13.25 4.01 5.72
CA LEU A 301 13.70 3.79 7.08
C LEU A 301 13.61 2.30 7.38
N ALA A 302 14.68 1.76 7.98
CA ALA A 302 14.56 0.52 8.73
C ALA A 302 14.41 0.82 10.21
N LEU A 303 13.39 0.24 10.84
CA LEU A 303 13.11 0.41 12.27
C LEU A 303 13.14 -0.93 12.98
N ASN A 304 13.63 -0.93 14.22
CA ASN A 304 13.43 -2.06 15.12
C ASN A 304 11.95 -2.11 15.54
N PRO A 305 11.24 -3.23 15.31
CA PRO A 305 9.83 -3.35 15.68
C PRO A 305 9.57 -3.28 17.20
N ASP A 306 10.57 -3.53 18.03
CA ASP A 306 10.38 -3.57 19.49
C ASP A 306 10.29 -2.19 20.14
N ASP A 307 11.05 -1.21 19.64
CA ASP A 307 11.20 0.11 20.26
C ASP A 307 11.04 1.28 19.28
N GLY A 308 10.82 0.99 17.99
CA GLY A 308 10.69 1.99 16.95
C GLY A 308 11.97 2.78 16.66
N THR A 309 13.14 2.33 17.10
CA THR A 309 14.41 3.01 16.79
C THR A 309 14.79 2.83 15.33
N ILE A 310 15.18 3.94 14.66
CA ILE A 310 15.66 3.90 13.28
C ILE A 310 17.07 3.30 13.27
N LYS A 311 17.27 2.19 12.55
CA LYS A 311 18.57 1.49 12.43
C LYS A 311 19.40 1.98 11.26
N TRP A 312 18.75 2.26 10.14
CA TRP A 312 19.36 2.90 8.98
C TRP A 312 18.31 3.69 8.20
N HIS A 313 18.77 4.61 7.34
CA HIS A 313 17.91 5.30 6.39
C HIS A 313 18.61 5.42 5.02
N PHE A 314 17.81 5.54 3.96
CA PHE A 314 18.26 5.88 2.61
C PHE A 314 17.30 6.92 2.01
N GLN A 315 17.80 8.11 1.68
CA GLN A 315 16.99 9.21 1.16
C GLN A 315 17.01 9.23 -0.38
N SER A 316 15.87 9.01 -1.04
CA SER A 316 15.78 9.06 -2.52
C SER A 316 15.98 10.46 -3.06
N THR A 317 15.33 11.43 -2.40
CA THR A 317 15.24 12.80 -2.91
C THR A 317 15.55 13.78 -1.77
N PRO A 318 16.83 13.96 -1.41
CA PRO A 318 17.23 15.01 -0.47
C PRO A 318 16.76 16.39 -0.96
N HIS A 319 16.36 17.25 -0.02
CA HIS A 319 15.90 18.60 -0.33
C HIS A 319 14.86 18.65 -1.49
N ASP A 320 13.87 17.75 -1.42
CA ASP A 320 12.86 17.60 -2.47
C ASP A 320 12.20 18.93 -2.82
N GLY A 321 11.94 19.18 -4.10
CA GLY A 321 11.30 20.39 -4.62
C GLY A 321 10.16 20.11 -5.58
N TRP A 322 9.69 18.86 -5.65
CA TRP A 322 8.75 18.40 -6.67
C TRP A 322 7.62 17.54 -6.10
N ASP A 323 7.52 17.42 -4.78
CA ASP A 323 6.64 16.47 -4.12
C ASP A 323 6.91 15.04 -4.61
N TYR A 324 8.16 14.59 -4.44
CA TYR A 324 8.56 13.20 -4.67
C TYR A 324 8.67 12.46 -3.35
N ASP A 325 7.53 12.01 -2.83
CA ASP A 325 7.52 11.17 -1.62
C ASP A 325 8.35 9.91 -1.82
N GLY A 326 9.13 9.56 -0.81
CA GLY A 326 9.89 8.30 -0.74
C GLY A 326 9.09 7.17 -0.09
N VAL A 327 7.74 7.22 -0.14
CA VAL A 327 6.88 6.23 0.51
C VAL A 327 6.76 4.92 -0.23
N ASN A 328 7.08 4.88 -1.55
CA ASN A 328 6.89 3.69 -2.37
C ASN A 328 7.58 2.49 -1.69
N GLU A 329 6.90 1.35 -1.72
CA GLU A 329 7.27 0.16 -0.97
C GLU A 329 8.71 -0.27 -1.20
N LEU A 330 9.35 -0.74 -0.13
CA LEU A 330 10.69 -1.33 -0.16
C LEU A 330 10.57 -2.84 0.02
N VAL A 331 10.53 -3.57 -1.10
CA VAL A 331 10.25 -5.01 -1.15
C VAL A 331 11.53 -5.80 -0.98
N SER A 332 11.59 -6.65 0.04
CA SER A 332 12.75 -7.51 0.31
C SER A 332 12.82 -8.67 -0.68
N PHE A 333 14.01 -8.96 -1.21
CA PHE A 333 14.29 -10.11 -2.06
C PHE A 333 15.76 -10.53 -1.92
N ASN A 334 16.07 -11.79 -2.23
CA ASN A 334 17.44 -12.29 -2.23
C ASN A 334 17.87 -12.60 -3.66
N TYR A 335 19.14 -12.41 -3.97
CA TYR A 335 19.73 -12.88 -5.21
C TYR A 335 21.19 -13.28 -5.03
N SER A 336 21.72 -14.13 -5.92
CA SER A 336 23.14 -14.47 -5.94
C SER A 336 23.90 -13.58 -6.93
N GLU A 337 25.05 -13.06 -6.51
CA GLU A 337 25.99 -12.28 -7.33
C GLU A 337 27.43 -12.67 -6.93
N GLY A 338 28.21 -13.17 -7.90
CA GLY A 338 29.58 -13.62 -7.63
C GLY A 338 29.67 -14.75 -6.58
N GLY A 339 28.67 -15.64 -6.51
CA GLY A 339 28.61 -16.74 -5.55
C GLY A 339 28.23 -16.33 -4.13
N LYS A 340 27.91 -15.04 -3.88
CA LYS A 340 27.42 -14.54 -2.59
C LYS A 340 25.93 -14.28 -2.68
N GLU A 341 25.20 -14.68 -1.64
CA GLU A 341 23.81 -14.26 -1.45
C GLU A 341 23.77 -12.79 -1.01
N ILE A 342 23.03 -11.99 -1.76
CA ILE A 342 22.78 -10.58 -1.49
C ILE A 342 21.38 -10.44 -0.91
N LYS A 343 21.31 -9.92 0.31
CA LYS A 343 20.07 -9.58 1.01
C LYS A 343 19.63 -8.17 0.59
N ALA A 344 18.89 -8.10 -0.51
CA ALA A 344 18.48 -6.82 -1.08
C ALA A 344 17.05 -6.43 -0.69
N ALA A 345 16.73 -5.16 -0.94
CA ALA A 345 15.37 -4.70 -1.10
C ALA A 345 15.30 -3.69 -2.25
N ALA A 346 14.18 -3.64 -2.96
CA ALA A 346 13.99 -2.76 -4.10
C ALA A 346 12.77 -1.86 -3.96
N THR A 347 12.83 -0.69 -4.59
CA THR A 347 11.74 0.28 -4.63
C THR A 347 11.77 1.05 -5.95
N ALA A 348 10.60 1.22 -6.57
CA ALA A 348 10.39 2.08 -7.72
C ALA A 348 9.82 3.42 -7.22
N ASP A 349 10.64 4.46 -7.22
CA ASP A 349 10.33 5.71 -6.53
C ASP A 349 9.52 6.69 -7.40
N ARG A 350 8.74 7.56 -6.73
CA ARG A 350 8.07 8.73 -7.35
C ARG A 350 9.01 9.49 -8.27
N ASN A 351 10.27 9.64 -7.89
CA ASN A 351 11.26 10.45 -8.60
C ASN A 351 11.76 9.85 -9.93
N GLY A 352 11.37 8.63 -10.29
CA GLY A 352 11.72 7.99 -11.56
C GLY A 352 12.89 7.01 -11.53
N PHE A 353 13.62 6.92 -10.41
CA PHE A 353 14.66 5.93 -10.21
C PHE A 353 14.12 4.67 -9.51
N PHE A 354 14.58 3.52 -9.98
CA PHE A 354 14.43 2.24 -9.32
C PHE A 354 15.70 2.00 -8.49
N TYR A 355 15.55 1.81 -7.18
CA TYR A 355 16.66 1.64 -6.26
C TYR A 355 16.72 0.20 -5.76
N VAL A 356 17.95 -0.32 -5.63
CA VAL A 356 18.25 -1.58 -4.95
C VAL A 356 19.23 -1.29 -3.82
N LEU A 357 18.84 -1.69 -2.61
CA LEU A 357 19.57 -1.45 -1.36
C LEU A 357 19.94 -2.77 -0.69
N ASP A 358 21.05 -2.80 0.02
CA ASP A 358 21.33 -3.84 1.02
C ASP A 358 20.43 -3.61 2.22
N ARG A 359 19.45 -4.48 2.44
CA ARG A 359 18.43 -4.27 3.48
C ARG A 359 18.97 -4.44 4.90
N THR A 360 20.18 -5.01 5.06
CA THR A 360 20.80 -5.20 6.38
C THR A 360 21.36 -3.90 6.96
N ASN A 361 21.70 -2.93 6.10
CA ASN A 361 22.40 -1.72 6.50
C ASN A 361 22.00 -0.45 5.71
N GLY A 362 21.07 -0.56 4.76
CA GLY A 362 20.56 0.55 3.97
C GLY A 362 21.49 1.05 2.87
N LYS A 363 22.64 0.41 2.65
CA LYS A 363 23.60 0.88 1.64
C LYS A 363 23.05 0.70 0.23
N PHE A 364 23.28 1.72 -0.58
CA PHE A 364 22.99 1.69 -2.01
C PHE A 364 23.80 0.59 -2.71
N ILE A 365 23.11 -0.28 -3.44
CA ILE A 365 23.75 -1.27 -4.33
C ILE A 365 23.78 -0.69 -5.74
N ARG A 366 22.62 -0.30 -6.27
CA ARG A 366 22.48 0.32 -7.59
C ARG A 366 21.15 1.07 -7.71
N GLY A 367 21.07 1.93 -8.71
CA GLY A 367 19.83 2.61 -9.07
C GLY A 367 19.89 3.14 -10.49
N PHE A 368 18.75 3.12 -11.16
CA PHE A 368 18.64 3.40 -12.58
C PHE A 368 17.23 3.93 -12.91
N PRO A 369 17.06 4.76 -13.95
CA PRO A 369 15.74 5.18 -14.40
C PRO A 369 14.86 3.98 -14.77
N PHE A 370 13.59 3.98 -14.36
CA PHE A 370 12.59 3.02 -14.85
C PHE A 370 11.49 3.69 -15.70
N VAL A 371 11.63 4.97 -15.99
CA VAL A 371 10.81 5.74 -16.93
C VAL A 371 11.71 6.38 -17.97
N ASP A 372 11.12 6.75 -19.10
CA ASP A 372 11.86 7.16 -20.28
C ASP A 372 12.43 8.59 -20.16
N LYS A 373 11.87 9.41 -19.26
CA LYS A 373 12.32 10.79 -19.05
C LYS A 373 12.43 11.17 -17.57
N ILE A 374 13.62 11.58 -17.17
CA ILE A 374 13.93 12.23 -15.89
C ILE A 374 14.68 13.53 -16.21
N THR A 375 14.20 14.67 -15.71
CA THR A 375 14.84 15.98 -15.97
C THR A 375 15.48 16.59 -14.73
N TRP A 376 15.00 16.25 -13.54
CA TRP A 376 15.41 16.86 -12.27
C TRP A 376 16.80 16.41 -11.78
N ALA A 377 17.26 15.25 -12.25
CA ALA A 377 18.60 14.72 -12.00
C ALA A 377 19.16 14.08 -13.27
N THR A 378 20.48 14.14 -13.44
CA THR A 378 21.19 13.55 -14.58
C THR A 378 21.68 12.12 -14.31
N GLY A 379 21.63 11.70 -13.05
CA GLY A 379 22.05 10.38 -12.59
C GLY A 379 22.11 10.31 -11.08
N LEU A 380 22.74 9.24 -10.56
CA LEU A 380 22.99 9.03 -9.14
C LEU A 380 24.51 8.94 -8.93
N ASP A 381 24.98 9.42 -7.78
CA ASP A 381 26.36 9.22 -7.35
C ASP A 381 26.59 7.78 -6.82
N LYS A 382 27.82 7.48 -6.40
CA LYS A 382 28.21 6.17 -5.87
C LYS A 382 27.45 5.73 -4.61
N ASN A 383 26.80 6.66 -3.91
CA ASN A 383 26.02 6.41 -2.71
C ASN A 383 24.51 6.41 -2.98
N GLY A 384 24.10 6.57 -4.25
CA GLY A 384 22.70 6.65 -4.65
C GLY A 384 22.07 8.02 -4.47
N ARG A 385 22.86 9.06 -4.18
CA ARG A 385 22.37 10.43 -4.06
C ARG A 385 22.20 11.05 -5.46
N PRO A 386 21.12 11.78 -5.73
CA PRO A 386 20.91 12.39 -7.04
C PRO A 386 21.97 13.43 -7.41
N ILE A 387 22.36 13.43 -8.68
CA ILE A 387 23.15 14.51 -9.30
C ILE A 387 22.14 15.48 -9.90
N TYR A 388 21.78 16.52 -9.14
CA TYR A 388 20.71 17.45 -9.51
C TYR A 388 20.99 18.22 -10.80
N ASN A 389 19.92 18.45 -11.56
CA ASN A 389 19.86 19.48 -12.58
C ASN A 389 19.10 20.68 -12.01
N GLU A 390 19.81 21.67 -11.48
CA GLU A 390 19.21 22.82 -10.80
C GLU A 390 18.25 23.63 -11.68
N ALA A 391 18.41 23.59 -13.02
CA ALA A 391 17.49 24.24 -13.95
C ALA A 391 16.07 23.63 -13.92
N SER A 392 15.91 22.42 -13.39
CA SER A 392 14.62 21.76 -13.19
C SER A 392 14.02 22.01 -11.81
N ARG A 393 14.67 22.77 -10.93
CA ARG A 393 14.08 23.20 -9.67
C ARG A 393 13.32 24.52 -9.90
N PRO A 394 12.04 24.63 -9.53
CA PRO A 394 11.31 25.89 -9.67
C PRO A 394 11.99 26.99 -8.85
N GLY A 395 12.12 28.19 -9.43
CA GLY A 395 12.77 29.32 -8.79
C GLY A 395 11.96 29.86 -7.61
N ALA A 396 12.62 30.59 -6.69
CA ALA A 396 11.93 31.32 -5.64
C ALA A 396 11.09 32.48 -6.23
N PRO A 397 9.97 32.88 -5.61
CA PRO A 397 9.16 34.00 -6.08
C PRO A 397 9.86 35.38 -5.95
N GLY A 398 10.78 35.53 -5.00
CA GLY A 398 11.48 36.80 -4.79
C GLY A 398 10.51 37.95 -4.47
N SER A 399 10.55 39.03 -5.25
CA SER A 399 9.61 40.15 -5.15
C SER A 399 8.28 39.94 -5.86
N GLU A 400 8.17 38.91 -6.71
CA GLU A 400 6.96 38.59 -7.46
C GLU A 400 6.01 37.70 -6.66
N ALA A 401 4.75 37.60 -7.09
CA ALA A 401 3.78 36.70 -6.45
C ALA A 401 4.14 35.21 -6.66
N LYS A 402 4.75 34.87 -7.80
CA LYS A 402 5.18 33.52 -8.16
C LYS A 402 6.57 33.52 -8.81
N GLY A 403 7.32 32.45 -8.59
CA GLY A 403 8.60 32.20 -9.24
C GLY A 403 8.45 31.79 -10.70
N SER A 404 9.57 31.66 -11.39
CA SER A 404 9.60 31.15 -12.77
C SER A 404 9.11 29.71 -12.83
N SER A 405 8.22 29.43 -13.79
CA SER A 405 7.78 28.07 -14.09
C SER A 405 8.89 27.30 -14.81
N VAL A 406 9.08 26.04 -14.43
CA VAL A 406 10.00 25.09 -15.08
C VAL A 406 9.25 23.83 -15.46
N PHE A 407 9.66 23.19 -16.56
CA PHE A 407 9.14 21.88 -16.93
C PHE A 407 9.97 20.77 -16.28
N VAL A 408 9.30 19.83 -15.61
CA VAL A 408 9.95 18.71 -14.91
C VAL A 408 9.30 17.38 -15.28
N ALA A 409 10.11 16.33 -15.46
CA ALA A 409 9.66 14.95 -15.48
C ALA A 409 10.45 14.11 -14.44
N PRO A 410 9.79 13.22 -13.68
CA PRO A 410 8.34 12.95 -13.67
C PRO A 410 7.49 14.12 -13.15
N ALA A 411 6.17 14.11 -13.39
CA ALA A 411 5.26 14.98 -12.65
C ALA A 411 5.26 14.62 -11.15
N PHE A 412 4.71 15.48 -10.29
CA PHE A 412 4.70 15.26 -8.83
C PHE A 412 3.98 13.96 -8.40
N LEU A 413 2.94 13.56 -9.15
CA LEU A 413 2.27 12.26 -8.97
C LEU A 413 3.22 11.06 -9.21
N GLY A 414 4.38 11.32 -9.80
CA GLY A 414 5.55 10.45 -9.87
C GLY A 414 5.56 9.49 -11.04
N ALA A 415 6.72 8.90 -11.27
CA ALA A 415 6.87 7.75 -12.16
C ALA A 415 6.09 6.53 -11.65
N LYS A 416 5.96 6.40 -10.32
CA LYS A 416 5.05 5.49 -9.63
C LYS A 416 4.52 6.19 -8.37
N ASN A 417 3.29 5.89 -7.97
CA ASN A 417 2.66 6.46 -6.77
C ASN A 417 2.35 5.35 -5.75
N TRP A 418 1.17 5.42 -5.12
CA TRP A 418 0.74 4.52 -4.05
C TRP A 418 0.68 3.04 -4.47
N MET A 419 0.38 2.78 -5.75
CA MET A 419 0.06 1.45 -6.24
C MET A 419 1.31 0.55 -6.20
N PRO A 420 1.28 -0.60 -5.52
CA PRO A 420 2.47 -1.42 -5.30
C PRO A 420 2.86 -2.25 -6.54
N MET A 421 4.17 -2.41 -6.74
CA MET A 421 4.75 -3.41 -7.66
C MET A 421 4.66 -4.83 -7.07
N ALA A 422 4.96 -5.83 -7.89
CA ALA A 422 5.09 -7.23 -7.45
C ALA A 422 6.42 -7.83 -7.87
N TYR A 423 6.95 -8.78 -7.10
CA TYR A 423 8.19 -9.50 -7.38
C TYR A 423 7.91 -10.97 -7.67
N ASN A 424 8.26 -11.48 -8.83
CA ASN A 424 8.12 -12.91 -9.13
C ASN A 424 9.43 -13.64 -8.88
N ARG A 425 9.38 -14.63 -7.98
CA ARG A 425 10.55 -15.40 -7.54
C ARG A 425 11.11 -16.30 -8.64
N ASP A 426 10.28 -16.72 -9.60
CA ASP A 426 10.66 -17.63 -10.68
C ASP A 426 11.35 -16.87 -11.84
N THR A 427 10.86 -15.68 -12.19
CA THR A 427 11.49 -14.82 -13.21
C THR A 427 12.61 -13.96 -12.64
N GLY A 428 12.57 -13.67 -11.33
CA GLY A 428 13.47 -12.74 -10.67
C GLY A 428 13.20 -11.27 -11.02
N LEU A 429 12.02 -10.95 -11.55
CA LEU A 429 11.66 -9.62 -12.05
C LEU A 429 10.66 -8.90 -11.14
N PHE A 430 10.74 -7.57 -11.15
CA PHE A 430 9.72 -6.69 -10.60
C PHE A 430 8.76 -6.23 -11.69
N TYR A 431 7.46 -6.25 -11.41
CA TYR A 431 6.41 -5.75 -12.31
C TYR A 431 5.88 -4.41 -11.79
N VAL A 432 6.25 -3.34 -12.47
CA VAL A 432 6.11 -1.96 -11.99
C VAL A 432 5.01 -1.25 -12.78
N PRO A 433 3.90 -0.85 -12.15
CA PRO A 433 2.90 0.01 -12.76
C PRO A 433 3.40 1.46 -12.73
N SER A 434 3.87 1.96 -13.87
CA SER A 434 4.51 3.28 -13.98
C SER A 434 3.72 4.27 -14.86
N ASN A 435 4.11 5.55 -14.85
CA ASN A 435 3.45 6.62 -15.60
C ASN A 435 4.45 7.57 -16.28
N GLU A 436 4.18 7.92 -17.54
CA GLU A 436 4.97 8.81 -18.39
C GLU A 436 4.31 10.19 -18.54
N TRP A 437 4.66 11.09 -17.62
CA TRP A 437 4.18 12.47 -17.59
C TRP A 437 5.25 13.44 -17.08
N GLY A 438 5.07 14.72 -17.36
CA GLY A 438 5.80 15.81 -16.73
C GLY A 438 4.84 16.83 -16.16
N MET A 439 5.38 17.94 -15.67
CA MET A 439 4.59 19.08 -15.22
C MET A 439 5.32 20.37 -15.49
N ASP A 440 4.56 21.44 -15.73
CA ASP A 440 5.04 22.77 -15.41
C ASP A 440 4.84 22.97 -13.90
N ILE A 441 5.85 23.48 -13.19
CA ILE A 441 5.79 23.78 -11.75
C ILE A 441 6.44 25.12 -11.43
N TRP A 442 5.86 25.87 -10.50
CA TRP A 442 6.40 27.13 -9.97
C TRP A 442 6.17 27.22 -8.45
N ASN A 443 6.97 28.04 -7.77
CA ASN A 443 6.82 28.29 -6.33
C ASN A 443 6.14 29.62 -6.03
N GLU A 444 5.50 29.71 -4.87
CA GLU A 444 4.86 30.90 -4.32
C GLU A 444 5.21 31.05 -2.83
N GLY A 445 5.02 32.25 -2.29
CA GLY A 445 5.14 32.47 -0.84
C GLY A 445 4.04 31.72 -0.09
N ILE A 446 4.36 31.13 1.06
CA ILE A 446 3.38 30.42 1.90
C ILE A 446 3.71 30.61 3.38
N ALA A 447 2.67 30.76 4.19
CA ALA A 447 2.76 30.75 5.64
C ALA A 447 1.95 29.58 6.20
N TYR A 448 2.50 28.90 7.20
CA TYR A 448 1.80 27.81 7.85
C TYR A 448 0.57 28.33 8.59
N LYS A 449 -0.58 27.70 8.33
CA LYS A 449 -1.80 27.88 9.11
C LYS A 449 -2.35 26.50 9.43
N LYS A 450 -2.44 26.17 10.71
CA LYS A 450 -2.90 24.88 11.21
C LYS A 450 -4.15 24.39 10.46
N GLY A 451 -4.04 23.20 9.87
CA GLY A 451 -5.08 22.55 9.08
C GLY A 451 -5.18 23.03 7.63
N ALA A 452 -4.75 24.23 7.27
CA ALA A 452 -4.76 24.66 5.86
C ALA A 452 -3.70 23.92 5.04
N ALA A 453 -3.92 23.82 3.73
CA ALA A 453 -2.90 23.29 2.83
C ALA A 453 -1.63 24.15 2.89
N PHE A 454 -0.46 23.49 2.89
CA PHE A 454 0.85 24.07 3.11
C PHE A 454 1.81 23.72 1.96
N LEU A 455 1.41 24.09 0.74
CA LEU A 455 2.13 23.74 -0.49
C LEU A 455 3.16 24.81 -0.86
N GLY A 456 2.70 26.03 -1.17
CA GLY A 456 3.57 27.09 -1.70
C GLY A 456 4.06 26.82 -3.12
N ALA A 457 3.30 26.06 -3.91
CA ALA A 457 3.61 25.79 -5.30
C ALA A 457 2.32 25.63 -6.11
N GLY A 458 2.41 25.96 -7.40
CA GLY A 458 1.40 25.66 -8.39
C GLY A 458 2.00 24.81 -9.51
N PHE A 459 1.15 24.05 -10.20
CA PHE A 459 1.60 23.12 -11.24
C PHE A 459 0.51 22.82 -12.27
N THR A 460 0.93 22.27 -13.40
CA THR A 460 0.06 21.66 -14.41
C THR A 460 0.71 20.39 -14.94
N ILE A 461 0.13 19.21 -14.62
CA ILE A 461 0.58 17.93 -15.17
C ILE A 461 0.25 17.84 -16.66
N LYS A 462 1.21 17.33 -17.43
CA LYS A 462 1.12 17.11 -18.87
C LYS A 462 1.59 15.70 -19.23
N PRO A 463 0.88 14.97 -20.10
CA PRO A 463 1.38 13.70 -20.62
C PRO A 463 2.66 13.92 -21.45
N LEU A 464 3.59 12.97 -21.41
CA LEU A 464 4.79 13.01 -22.28
C LEU A 464 4.53 12.44 -23.67
N ASN A 465 3.47 11.63 -23.81
CA ASN A 465 3.12 10.93 -25.04
C ASN A 465 1.64 11.19 -25.39
N GLU A 466 1.31 11.16 -26.67
CA GLU A 466 -0.06 11.42 -27.14
C GLU A 466 -1.00 10.23 -26.86
N ASP A 467 -0.51 9.02 -27.05
CA ASP A 467 -1.29 7.77 -27.09
C ASP A 467 -1.27 6.96 -25.80
N TYR A 468 -0.35 7.23 -24.87
CA TYR A 468 -0.28 6.54 -23.58
C TYR A 468 0.24 7.42 -22.45
N ILE A 469 -0.01 6.97 -21.21
CA ILE A 469 0.60 7.51 -19.99
C ILE A 469 1.08 6.34 -19.15
N GLY A 470 0.19 5.40 -18.86
CA GLY A 470 0.52 4.22 -18.07
C GLY A 470 1.47 3.29 -18.82
N VAL A 471 2.44 2.72 -18.10
CA VAL A 471 3.32 1.68 -18.63
C VAL A 471 3.56 0.63 -17.54
N LEU A 472 3.10 -0.59 -17.76
CA LEU A 472 3.48 -1.74 -16.92
C LEU A 472 4.83 -2.25 -17.42
N ARG A 473 5.82 -2.38 -16.53
CA ARG A 473 7.19 -2.77 -16.90
C ARG A 473 7.63 -3.99 -16.13
N ALA A 474 8.35 -4.90 -16.77
CA ALA A 474 9.16 -5.88 -16.06
C ALA A 474 10.61 -5.39 -15.96
N ILE A 475 11.11 -5.27 -14.74
CA ILE A 475 12.45 -4.76 -14.43
C ILE A 475 13.26 -5.87 -13.79
N ASP A 476 14.45 -6.13 -14.33
CA ASP A 476 15.45 -6.96 -13.67
C ASP A 476 16.23 -6.10 -12.66
N PRO A 477 16.05 -6.31 -11.34
CA PRO A 477 16.71 -5.50 -10.32
C PRO A 477 18.22 -5.73 -10.28
N LYS A 478 18.73 -6.84 -10.82
CA LYS A 478 20.17 -7.14 -10.85
C LYS A 478 20.83 -6.33 -11.95
N THR A 479 20.33 -6.40 -13.18
CA THR A 479 21.01 -5.76 -14.31
C THR A 479 20.57 -4.32 -14.55
N GLY A 480 19.43 -3.91 -13.97
CA GLY A 480 18.82 -2.61 -14.24
C GLY A 480 18.16 -2.50 -15.61
N LYS A 481 17.92 -3.64 -16.28
CA LYS A 481 17.30 -3.68 -17.60
C LYS A 481 15.79 -3.83 -17.48
N GLU A 482 15.09 -3.10 -18.34
CA GLU A 482 13.70 -3.40 -18.66
C GLU A 482 13.65 -4.62 -19.58
N VAL A 483 12.91 -5.65 -19.17
CA VAL A 483 12.74 -6.90 -19.92
C VAL A 483 11.61 -6.78 -20.94
N TRP A 484 10.49 -6.17 -20.53
CA TRP A 484 9.37 -5.85 -21.40
C TRP A 484 8.57 -4.68 -20.83
N ARG A 485 7.73 -4.07 -21.67
CA ARG A 485 6.74 -3.06 -21.28
C ARG A 485 5.40 -3.26 -21.96
N HIS A 486 4.32 -2.85 -21.30
CA HIS A 486 2.96 -2.76 -21.86
C HIS A 486 2.40 -1.37 -21.61
N LYS A 487 2.02 -0.67 -22.68
CA LYS A 487 1.49 0.71 -22.62
C LYS A 487 -0.02 0.69 -22.35
N ASN A 488 -0.48 1.65 -21.56
CA ASN A 488 -1.88 1.90 -21.28
C ASN A 488 -2.23 3.37 -21.55
N TYR A 489 -3.40 3.62 -22.15
CA TYR A 489 -3.82 4.97 -22.51
C TYR A 489 -3.89 5.88 -21.28
N ALA A 490 -4.61 5.46 -20.25
CA ALA A 490 -4.70 6.14 -18.97
C ALA A 490 -3.49 5.81 -18.06
N PRO A 491 -3.20 6.63 -17.04
CA PRO A 491 -2.17 6.31 -16.06
C PRO A 491 -2.49 5.00 -15.32
N LEU A 492 -1.50 4.14 -15.09
CA LEU A 492 -1.68 2.98 -14.22
C LEU A 492 -1.75 3.45 -12.77
N TRP A 493 -2.79 3.01 -12.06
CA TRP A 493 -3.08 3.43 -10.69
C TRP A 493 -3.56 2.28 -9.79
N GLY A 494 -3.44 1.05 -10.27
CA GLY A 494 -3.76 -0.19 -9.55
C GLY A 494 -2.52 -0.98 -9.15
N GLY A 495 -2.59 -1.69 -8.02
CA GLY A 495 -1.49 -2.54 -7.56
C GLY A 495 -1.33 -3.81 -8.40
N VAL A 496 -0.15 -4.43 -8.33
CA VAL A 496 0.17 -5.62 -9.12
C VAL A 496 0.19 -6.89 -8.26
N LEU A 497 -0.23 -8.01 -8.85
CA LEU A 497 -0.09 -9.36 -8.32
C LEU A 497 0.68 -10.20 -9.33
N THR A 498 1.55 -11.11 -8.89
CA THR A 498 2.16 -12.13 -9.77
C THR A 498 2.08 -13.52 -9.13
N THR A 499 2.13 -14.57 -9.96
CA THR A 499 1.91 -15.95 -9.53
C THR A 499 2.95 -16.91 -10.11
N LYS A 500 3.11 -18.07 -9.47
CA LYS A 500 3.92 -19.19 -9.98
C LYS A 500 3.41 -19.72 -11.33
N GLY A 501 2.12 -19.55 -11.62
CA GLY A 501 1.50 -19.83 -12.93
C GLY A 501 1.97 -18.95 -14.10
N ASN A 502 3.06 -18.19 -13.94
CA ASN A 502 3.62 -17.28 -14.94
C ASN A 502 2.66 -16.15 -15.35
N LEU A 503 1.86 -15.65 -14.39
CA LEU A 503 0.91 -14.57 -14.61
C LEU A 503 1.28 -13.30 -13.83
N VAL A 504 0.89 -12.16 -14.37
CA VAL A 504 0.93 -10.84 -13.73
C VAL A 504 -0.45 -10.19 -13.89
N PHE A 505 -1.10 -9.84 -12.79
CA PHE A 505 -2.41 -9.18 -12.77
C PHE A 505 -2.29 -7.73 -12.34
N THR A 506 -2.99 -6.83 -13.02
CA THR A 506 -3.12 -5.42 -12.61
C THR A 506 -4.43 -4.83 -13.13
N GLY A 507 -4.92 -3.81 -12.43
CA GLY A 507 -6.08 -3.02 -12.85
C GLY A 507 -5.71 -1.82 -13.72
N THR A 508 -6.65 -1.35 -14.55
CA THR A 508 -6.53 -0.11 -15.31
C THR A 508 -7.71 0.85 -15.04
N PRO A 509 -7.53 2.18 -15.21
CA PRO A 509 -8.61 3.16 -15.07
C PRO A 509 -9.78 2.98 -16.04
N GLU A 510 -9.53 2.38 -17.20
CA GLU A 510 -10.54 2.00 -18.20
C GLU A 510 -11.49 0.92 -17.67
N GLY A 511 -11.19 0.33 -16.51
CA GLY A 511 -12.04 -0.60 -15.78
C GLY A 511 -11.69 -2.08 -15.97
N PHE A 512 -10.57 -2.37 -16.63
CA PHE A 512 -10.12 -3.75 -16.82
C PHE A 512 -9.31 -4.24 -15.63
N LEU A 513 -9.59 -5.48 -15.19
CA LEU A 513 -8.56 -6.33 -14.59
C LEU A 513 -7.90 -7.08 -15.73
N GLN A 514 -6.57 -6.96 -15.87
CA GLN A 514 -5.80 -7.57 -16.95
C GLN A 514 -4.83 -8.61 -16.38
N ALA A 515 -4.53 -9.64 -17.16
CA ALA A 515 -3.49 -10.61 -16.89
C ALA A 515 -2.47 -10.66 -18.04
N PHE A 516 -1.20 -10.76 -17.69
CA PHE A 516 -0.08 -10.80 -18.62
C PHE A 516 0.78 -12.03 -18.38
N ASN A 517 1.41 -12.55 -19.43
CA ASN A 517 2.48 -13.51 -19.31
C ASN A 517 3.69 -12.85 -18.63
N ALA A 518 4.11 -13.39 -17.48
CA ALA A 518 5.12 -12.77 -16.63
C ALA A 518 6.51 -12.67 -17.30
N LYS A 519 6.80 -13.50 -18.30
CA LYS A 519 8.07 -13.49 -19.04
C LYS A 519 8.07 -12.56 -20.25
N THR A 520 6.94 -12.42 -20.95
CA THR A 520 6.88 -11.73 -22.26
C THR A 520 6.14 -10.41 -22.22
N GLY A 521 5.27 -10.17 -21.23
CA GLY A 521 4.40 -9.00 -21.18
C GLY A 521 3.21 -9.06 -22.12
N GLU A 522 2.98 -10.20 -22.78
CA GLU A 522 1.80 -10.42 -23.62
C GLU A 522 0.54 -10.45 -22.75
N LYS A 523 -0.48 -9.68 -23.12
CA LYS A 523 -1.80 -9.71 -22.46
C LYS A 523 -2.50 -11.01 -22.84
N VAL A 524 -2.79 -11.84 -21.84
CA VAL A 524 -3.37 -13.19 -22.03
C VAL A 524 -4.84 -13.26 -21.60
N TRP A 525 -5.32 -12.29 -20.82
CA TRP A 525 -6.71 -12.22 -20.37
C TRP A 525 -7.06 -10.81 -19.89
N GLU A 526 -8.34 -10.43 -19.98
CA GLU A 526 -8.88 -9.26 -19.30
C GLU A 526 -10.38 -9.37 -19.04
N PHE A 527 -10.88 -8.60 -18.08
CA PHE A 527 -12.31 -8.48 -17.80
C PHE A 527 -12.69 -7.04 -17.43
N GLN A 528 -13.76 -6.52 -18.04
CA GLN A 528 -14.29 -5.17 -17.80
C GLN A 528 -15.21 -5.13 -16.57
N THR A 529 -14.75 -4.48 -15.50
CA THR A 529 -15.45 -4.38 -14.20
C THR A 529 -16.46 -3.24 -14.13
N GLY A 530 -16.44 -2.33 -15.10
CA GLY A 530 -17.36 -1.19 -15.23
C GLY A 530 -16.89 0.12 -14.59
N SER A 531 -15.81 0.10 -13.79
CA SER A 531 -15.15 1.28 -13.23
C SER A 531 -13.66 1.01 -13.04
N GLY A 532 -12.84 2.06 -13.03
CA GLY A 532 -11.38 1.95 -12.91
C GLY A 532 -10.93 1.08 -11.73
N VAL A 533 -10.00 0.16 -11.99
CA VAL A 533 -9.54 -0.85 -11.03
C VAL A 533 -8.26 -0.37 -10.35
N LEU A 534 -8.39 0.01 -9.07
CA LEU A 534 -7.27 0.52 -8.25
C LEU A 534 -6.78 -0.51 -7.21
N GLY A 535 -7.65 -1.40 -6.74
CA GLY A 535 -7.28 -2.38 -5.72
C GLY A 535 -6.13 -3.26 -6.20
N SER A 536 -5.24 -3.66 -5.28
CA SER A 536 -4.26 -4.69 -5.61
C SER A 536 -4.98 -6.04 -5.68
N PRO A 537 -4.85 -6.80 -6.79
CA PRO A 537 -5.45 -8.12 -6.87
C PRO A 537 -4.88 -9.07 -5.82
N VAL A 538 -5.70 -10.01 -5.37
CA VAL A 538 -5.31 -11.09 -4.45
C VAL A 538 -5.77 -12.43 -5.02
N THR A 539 -5.07 -13.52 -4.70
CA THR A 539 -5.46 -14.88 -5.09
C THR A 539 -5.24 -15.85 -3.95
N TRP A 540 -6.14 -16.82 -3.81
CA TRP A 540 -6.10 -17.90 -2.82
C TRP A 540 -6.82 -19.12 -3.40
N GLU A 541 -6.78 -20.24 -2.69
CA GLU A 541 -7.48 -21.47 -3.03
C GLU A 541 -8.63 -21.72 -2.06
N MET A 542 -9.76 -22.21 -2.54
CA MET A 542 -10.83 -22.68 -1.66
C MET A 542 -11.51 -23.87 -2.30
N ASP A 543 -11.69 -24.93 -1.50
CA ASP A 543 -12.17 -26.24 -1.93
C ASP A 543 -11.36 -26.84 -3.09
N GLY A 544 -10.15 -26.40 -3.45
CA GLY A 544 -9.44 -26.87 -4.65
C GLY A 544 -9.76 -26.09 -5.93
N GLU A 545 -10.44 -24.94 -5.85
CA GLU A 545 -10.52 -23.94 -6.92
C GLU A 545 -9.62 -22.75 -6.56
N GLN A 546 -8.87 -22.25 -7.54
CA GLN A 546 -8.14 -20.98 -7.37
C GLN A 546 -9.05 -19.79 -7.68
N TYR A 547 -9.07 -18.83 -6.77
CA TYR A 547 -9.83 -17.59 -6.86
C TYR A 547 -8.90 -16.40 -7.10
N VAL A 548 -9.38 -15.37 -7.78
CA VAL A 548 -8.73 -14.07 -7.91
C VAL A 548 -9.75 -12.99 -7.52
N SER A 549 -9.35 -11.98 -6.76
CA SER A 549 -10.25 -10.89 -6.39
C SER A 549 -9.58 -9.53 -6.47
N VAL A 550 -10.38 -8.51 -6.82
CA VAL A 550 -9.92 -7.13 -6.93
C VAL A 550 -11.05 -6.15 -6.63
N LEU A 551 -10.69 -4.97 -6.11
CA LEU A 551 -11.61 -3.86 -5.94
C LEU A 551 -11.60 -2.95 -7.17
N SER A 552 -12.81 -2.58 -7.61
CA SER A 552 -13.10 -1.64 -8.69
C SER A 552 -13.81 -0.40 -8.15
N GLY A 553 -13.38 0.77 -8.62
CA GLY A 553 -13.93 2.08 -8.30
C GLY A 553 -12.91 3.19 -8.52
N TRP A 554 -13.09 3.94 -9.60
CA TRP A 554 -12.17 5.00 -10.04
C TRP A 554 -12.10 6.18 -9.05
N GLY A 555 -10.88 6.68 -8.82
CA GLY A 555 -10.60 7.81 -7.93
C GLY A 555 -9.12 7.98 -7.65
N GLY A 556 -8.76 8.36 -6.42
CA GLY A 556 -7.39 8.70 -6.03
C GLY A 556 -6.99 10.11 -6.48
N ALA A 557 -5.69 10.35 -6.61
CA ALA A 557 -5.15 11.69 -6.86
C ALA A 557 -5.39 12.20 -8.30
N VAL A 558 -5.45 11.30 -9.29
CA VAL A 558 -5.48 11.68 -10.72
C VAL A 558 -6.67 12.57 -11.09
N PRO A 559 -7.93 12.29 -10.68
CA PRO A 559 -9.07 13.17 -11.00
C PRO A 559 -8.97 14.58 -10.40
N LEU A 560 -8.26 14.74 -9.28
CA LEU A 560 -8.15 16.01 -8.55
C LEU A 560 -6.93 16.83 -9.02
N TRP A 561 -5.82 16.14 -9.25
CA TRP A 561 -4.51 16.76 -9.44
C TRP A 561 -3.90 16.51 -10.83
N GLY A 562 -4.60 15.80 -11.72
CA GLY A 562 -4.07 15.35 -13.00
C GLY A 562 -3.84 16.44 -14.05
N GLY A 563 -4.19 17.71 -13.80
CA GLY A 563 -4.02 18.78 -14.79
C GLY A 563 -4.62 18.41 -16.16
N GLU A 564 -3.81 18.46 -17.22
CA GLU A 564 -4.23 18.06 -18.58
C GLU A 564 -4.52 16.55 -18.70
N VAL A 565 -3.89 15.72 -17.87
CA VAL A 565 -4.14 14.26 -17.82
C VAL A 565 -5.55 13.96 -17.30
N ALA A 566 -6.10 14.78 -16.40
CA ALA A 566 -7.46 14.60 -15.90
C ALA A 566 -8.51 14.66 -17.04
N LYS A 567 -8.23 15.40 -18.11
CA LYS A 567 -9.10 15.48 -19.30
C LYS A 567 -9.17 14.16 -20.07
N ARG A 568 -8.13 13.32 -20.04
CA ARG A 568 -8.10 12.00 -20.68
C ARG A 568 -8.96 10.95 -19.97
N VAL A 569 -9.24 11.18 -18.68
CA VAL A 569 -9.94 10.23 -17.80
C VAL A 569 -11.29 10.77 -17.32
N LYS A 570 -11.74 11.91 -17.88
CA LYS A 570 -12.94 12.63 -17.44
C LYS A 570 -14.23 11.81 -17.57
N ASP A 571 -14.27 10.89 -18.53
CA ASP A 571 -15.43 10.07 -18.85
C ASP A 571 -15.41 8.71 -18.12
N PHE A 572 -14.43 8.48 -17.24
CA PHE A 572 -14.36 7.28 -16.43
C PHE A 572 -15.28 7.39 -15.23
N ASN A 573 -16.26 6.49 -15.18
CA ASN A 573 -17.24 6.46 -14.10
C ASN A 573 -16.61 5.99 -12.79
N GLN A 574 -17.03 6.61 -11.70
CA GLN A 574 -16.76 6.11 -10.35
C GLN A 574 -17.49 4.79 -10.11
N GLY A 575 -17.09 4.10 -9.04
CA GLY A 575 -17.64 2.81 -8.65
C GLY A 575 -17.28 2.45 -7.23
N GLY A 576 -17.69 1.26 -6.82
CA GLY A 576 -17.46 0.75 -5.48
C GLY A 576 -17.86 -0.71 -5.41
N MET A 577 -17.02 -1.59 -5.93
CA MET A 577 -17.33 -3.02 -6.03
C MET A 577 -16.12 -3.89 -5.74
N LEU A 578 -16.35 -4.99 -5.05
CA LEU A 578 -15.47 -6.15 -5.05
C LEU A 578 -15.88 -7.09 -6.17
N TRP A 579 -14.90 -7.53 -6.96
CA TRP A 579 -15.06 -8.56 -7.97
C TRP A 579 -14.26 -9.80 -7.58
N THR A 580 -14.92 -10.97 -7.65
CA THR A 580 -14.28 -12.26 -7.38
C THR A 580 -14.45 -13.16 -8.59
N PHE A 581 -13.33 -13.69 -9.06
CA PHE A 581 -13.19 -14.59 -10.19
C PHE A 581 -12.75 -15.95 -9.70
N LYS A 582 -13.06 -17.00 -10.48
CA LYS A 582 -12.54 -18.34 -10.20
C LYS A 582 -12.20 -19.10 -11.47
N LEU A 583 -11.23 -20.00 -11.34
CA LEU A 583 -11.01 -21.07 -12.32
C LEU A 583 -11.76 -22.32 -11.84
N PRO A 584 -12.83 -22.73 -12.53
CA PRO A 584 -13.56 -23.95 -12.17
C PRO A 584 -12.68 -25.19 -12.29
N LYS A 585 -12.83 -26.11 -11.32
CA LYS A 585 -11.99 -27.33 -11.25
C LYS A 585 -12.07 -28.20 -12.48
N ASP A 586 -13.23 -28.26 -13.13
CA ASP A 586 -13.47 -29.05 -14.34
C ASP A 586 -12.73 -28.53 -15.57
N LEU A 587 -12.27 -27.27 -15.52
CA LEU A 587 -11.49 -26.63 -16.58
C LEU A 587 -9.99 -26.57 -16.26
N VAL A 588 -9.58 -27.02 -15.07
CA VAL A 588 -8.17 -27.31 -14.79
C VAL A 588 -7.81 -28.55 -15.59
N ALA A 589 -6.99 -28.39 -16.64
CA ALA A 589 -6.54 -29.51 -17.46
C ALA A 589 -5.98 -30.62 -16.55
N LYS A 590 -6.57 -31.82 -16.62
CA LYS A 590 -5.98 -33.02 -16.01
C LYS A 590 -4.74 -33.37 -16.82
N HIS A 591 -3.58 -32.91 -16.39
CA HIS A 591 -2.31 -33.38 -16.90
C HIS A 591 -1.90 -34.69 -16.23
#